data_AF-A0A366AXA3-F1
#
_entry.id   AF-A0A366AXA3-F1
#
_cell.length_a   1.000
_cell.length_b   1.000
_cell.length_c   1.000
_cell.angle_alpha   90.00
_cell.angle_beta   90.00
_cell.angle_gamma   90.00
#
_symmetry.space_group_name_H-M   'P 1'
#
loop_
_entity.id
_entity.type
_entity.pdbx_description
1 polymer ?
#
loop_
_entity_poly.entity_id
_entity_poly.type
_entity_poly.pdbx_seq_one_letter_code
_entity_poly.pdbx_strand_id
1 'polypeptide(L)'
;MMNCINNIIKLLILLFSLQSFSQKIETKLAGGINVKDQNINSVFNLWKNYLSANPDKIYDNPFWNDLEKKKYKSYDLLKSEGFLNPSLYALEPNNMVLYIKEAGDDYLIHSMYYWINEDSTFNPLAITNVVAKKENGNFKLYNYLPLYTVGWKSKQIGIIDYHFHEDYVFDEDEALKANNLLKKLNELFDLNLINVTYYIARNCDEIHKMKGYDYIVSMGRTPNLCGFYDDLNNIVYSNAKVGEYHMHELIHVINNKYINANYLLLSGLSVYTNDKNCYLGKPFIYHVSKIQKYLDINPDTDLTNFEDLPQVFGTDSYYFVGALITDIILEKGGINLLKEGLQSGKEDKYLLDFIMNKMKINKIELNILIKNKLKSTNKSQKFTFLINY
;
A
#
# COMPACT_ATOMS: atom_id res chain seq x y z
N MET A 1 -11.28 7.98 57.00
CA MET A 1 -12.35 7.50 56.08
C MET A 1 -12.64 8.47 54.93
N MET A 2 -12.56 9.79 55.11
CA MET A 2 -12.81 10.79 54.05
C MET A 2 -11.76 10.82 52.92
N ASN A 3 -10.50 10.43 53.17
CA ASN A 3 -9.46 10.40 52.13
C ASN A 3 -9.54 9.19 51.18
N CYS A 4 -10.22 8.09 51.56
CA CYS A 4 -10.39 6.95 50.66
C CYS A 4 -11.47 7.21 49.59
N ILE A 5 -12.49 8.01 49.92
CA ILE A 5 -13.59 8.32 48.99
C ILE A 5 -13.09 9.24 47.85
N ASN A 6 -12.21 10.20 48.15
CA ASN A 6 -11.63 11.09 47.13
C ASN A 6 -10.69 10.38 46.15
N ASN A 7 -10.02 9.31 46.56
CA ASN A 7 -9.16 8.53 45.66
C ASN A 7 -9.95 7.59 44.75
N ILE A 8 -11.10 7.08 45.21
CA ILE A 8 -12.01 6.26 44.41
C ILE A 8 -12.68 7.11 43.30
N ILE A 9 -13.06 8.36 43.60
CA ILE A 9 -13.62 9.28 42.60
C ILE A 9 -12.59 9.67 41.53
N LYS A 10 -11.32 9.89 41.90
CA LYS A 10 -10.24 10.13 40.93
C LYS A 10 -9.93 8.91 40.05
N LEU A 11 -10.05 7.70 40.59
CA LEU A 11 -9.88 6.45 39.82
C LEU A 11 -11.05 6.20 38.84
N LEU A 12 -12.27 6.57 39.24
CA LEU A 12 -13.47 6.50 38.38
C LEU A 12 -13.45 7.54 37.24
N ILE A 13 -12.90 8.74 37.48
CA ILE A 13 -12.74 9.76 36.44
C ILE A 13 -11.64 9.36 35.43
N LEU A 14 -10.59 8.65 35.87
CA LEU A 14 -9.56 8.11 34.97
C LEU A 14 -10.06 6.93 34.11
N LEU A 15 -11.06 6.18 34.58
CA LEU A 15 -11.70 5.10 33.82
C LEU A 15 -12.70 5.61 32.77
N PHE A 16 -13.24 6.82 32.95
CA PHE A 16 -14.11 7.46 31.94
C PHE A 16 -13.34 8.20 30.84
N SER A 17 -12.04 8.47 31.01
CA SER A 17 -11.20 9.09 29.96
C SER A 17 -10.49 8.07 29.05
N LEU A 18 -10.76 6.77 29.23
CA LEU A 18 -10.37 5.71 28.29
C LEU A 18 -11.53 5.29 27.38
N GLN A 19 -12.44 6.21 27.05
CA GLN A 19 -13.10 6.11 25.76
C GLN A 19 -12.03 6.40 24.70
N SER A 20 -11.25 5.36 24.38
CA SER A 20 -10.59 5.28 23.09
C SER A 20 -11.69 5.61 22.08
N PHE A 21 -11.56 6.74 21.38
CA PHE A 21 -12.47 7.08 20.30
C PHE A 21 -12.42 5.89 19.32
N SER A 22 -13.42 5.01 19.44
CA SER A 22 -13.58 3.89 18.54
C SER A 22 -13.96 4.52 17.23
N GLN A 23 -13.11 4.36 16.22
CA GLN A 23 -13.41 4.81 14.88
C GLN A 23 -14.75 4.22 14.46
N LYS A 24 -15.71 5.09 14.15
CA LYS A 24 -17.09 4.69 13.86
C LYS A 24 -17.51 5.33 12.56
N ILE A 25 -17.42 4.56 11.49
CA ILE A 25 -17.92 4.96 10.18
C ILE A 25 -19.45 4.93 10.23
N GLU A 26 -20.09 6.09 10.18
CA GLU A 26 -21.56 6.17 10.14
C GLU A 26 -22.05 5.58 8.82
N THR A 27 -22.89 4.54 8.91
CA THR A 27 -23.40 3.82 7.74
C THR A 27 -24.90 4.00 7.58
N LYS A 28 -25.32 4.53 6.43
CA LYS A 28 -26.72 4.78 6.04
C LYS A 28 -27.14 3.91 4.86
N LEU A 29 -28.44 3.79 4.64
CA LEU A 29 -29.02 3.16 3.45
C LEU A 29 -29.41 4.24 2.45
N ALA A 30 -29.11 4.01 1.17
CA ALA A 30 -29.68 4.78 0.08
C ALA A 30 -31.18 4.45 -0.09
N GLY A 31 -31.88 5.34 -0.80
CA GLY A 31 -33.26 5.07 -1.22
C GLY A 31 -33.33 3.87 -2.18
N GLY A 32 -34.41 3.09 -2.10
CA GLY A 32 -34.68 2.00 -3.04
C GLY A 32 -34.26 0.59 -2.57
N ILE A 33 -33.64 0.45 -1.40
CA ILE A 33 -33.30 -0.85 -0.81
C ILE A 33 -34.51 -1.41 -0.05
N ASN A 34 -34.95 -2.62 -0.39
CA ASN A 34 -36.09 -3.28 0.25
C ASN A 34 -35.70 -3.90 1.61
N VAL A 35 -35.62 -3.08 2.65
CA VAL A 35 -35.33 -3.53 4.03
C VAL A 35 -36.45 -4.36 4.68
N LYS A 36 -37.60 -4.56 4.00
CA LYS A 36 -38.61 -5.54 4.46
C LYS A 36 -38.17 -6.98 4.18
N ASP A 37 -37.27 -7.17 3.23
CA ASP A 37 -36.59 -8.44 3.05
C ASP A 37 -35.65 -8.69 4.24
N GLN A 38 -35.86 -9.81 4.93
CA GLN A 38 -35.11 -10.15 6.12
C GLN A 38 -33.64 -10.41 5.83
N ASN A 39 -33.30 -11.05 4.71
CA ASN A 39 -31.92 -11.30 4.34
C ASN A 39 -31.20 -9.99 3.99
N ILE A 40 -31.82 -9.12 3.18
CA ILE A 40 -31.25 -7.80 2.85
C ILE A 40 -31.02 -6.98 4.13
N ASN A 41 -31.99 -6.96 5.05
CA ASN A 41 -31.84 -6.27 6.32
C ASN A 41 -30.73 -6.88 7.19
N SER A 42 -30.60 -8.20 7.24
CA SER A 42 -29.51 -8.87 7.95
C SER A 42 -28.13 -8.54 7.36
N VAL A 43 -28.01 -8.53 6.03
CA VAL A 43 -26.77 -8.18 5.32
C VAL A 43 -26.39 -6.71 5.54
N PHE A 44 -27.37 -5.79 5.48
CA PHE A 44 -27.13 -4.39 5.80
C PHE A 44 -26.61 -4.21 7.23
N ASN A 45 -27.26 -4.85 8.21
CA ASN A 45 -26.85 -4.74 9.61
C ASN A 45 -25.48 -5.38 9.85
N LEU A 46 -25.15 -6.49 9.18
CA LEU A 46 -23.81 -7.09 9.23
C LEU A 46 -22.74 -6.07 8.83
N TRP A 47 -22.93 -5.41 7.69
CA TRP A 47 -21.96 -4.44 7.16
C TRP A 47 -21.84 -3.18 8.02
N LYS A 48 -22.97 -2.61 8.43
CA LYS A 48 -23.02 -1.47 9.35
C LYS A 48 -22.30 -1.77 10.67
N ASN A 49 -22.50 -2.97 11.22
CA ASN A 49 -21.86 -3.38 12.46
C ASN A 49 -20.36 -3.57 12.29
N TYR A 50 -19.92 -4.15 11.17
CA TYR A 50 -18.50 -4.25 10.82
C TYR A 50 -17.82 -2.88 10.74
N LEU A 51 -18.40 -1.94 9.98
CA LEU A 51 -17.85 -0.59 9.83
C LEU A 51 -17.85 0.23 11.13
N SER A 52 -18.70 -0.12 12.09
CA SER A 52 -18.72 0.46 13.44
C SER A 52 -17.76 -0.20 14.43
N ALA A 53 -17.07 -1.27 14.03
CA ALA A 53 -16.26 -2.11 14.90
C ALA A 53 -14.75 -1.96 14.65
N ASN A 54 -14.26 -0.72 14.45
CA ASN A 54 -12.85 -0.45 14.15
C ASN A 54 -12.32 -1.25 12.93
N PRO A 55 -12.90 -1.08 11.73
CA PRO A 55 -12.54 -1.86 10.55
C PRO A 55 -11.08 -1.66 10.11
N ASP A 56 -10.42 -0.57 10.52
CA ASP A 56 -8.98 -0.35 10.29
C ASP A 56 -8.06 -1.20 11.19
N LYS A 57 -8.59 -1.91 12.19
CA LYS A 57 -7.80 -2.79 13.06
C LYS A 57 -7.90 -4.25 12.62
N ILE A 58 -6.78 -4.97 12.76
CA ILE A 58 -6.73 -6.42 12.55
C ILE A 58 -6.89 -7.10 13.91
N TYR A 59 -7.99 -7.83 14.07
CA TYR A 59 -8.30 -8.65 15.24
C TYR A 59 -9.26 -9.77 14.84
N ASP A 60 -9.57 -10.70 15.74
CA ASP A 60 -10.55 -11.75 15.44
C ASP A 60 -11.97 -11.14 15.37
N ASN A 61 -12.33 -10.65 14.17
CA ASN A 61 -13.58 -9.96 13.95
C ASN A 61 -14.72 -10.97 13.69
N PRO A 62 -15.84 -10.87 14.42
CA PRO A 62 -16.94 -11.83 14.32
C PRO A 62 -17.78 -11.68 13.05
N PHE A 63 -17.62 -10.60 12.28
CA PHE A 63 -18.40 -10.34 11.07
C PHE A 63 -17.79 -10.98 9.83
N TRP A 64 -16.48 -11.28 9.85
CA TRP A 64 -15.76 -11.91 8.75
C TRP A 64 -15.75 -13.43 8.85
N ASN A 65 -15.68 -14.09 7.69
CA ASN A 65 -15.59 -15.54 7.61
C ASN A 65 -14.23 -16.07 8.12
N ASP A 66 -14.24 -17.27 8.68
CA ASP A 66 -13.05 -17.84 9.31
C ASP A 66 -12.01 -18.34 8.29
N LEU A 67 -12.40 -18.64 7.06
CA LEU A 67 -11.47 -19.10 6.02
C LEU A 67 -10.53 -17.97 5.59
N GLU A 68 -11.06 -16.77 5.35
CA GLU A 68 -10.24 -15.63 4.95
C GLU A 68 -9.43 -15.05 6.11
N LYS A 69 -9.94 -15.11 7.34
CA LYS A 69 -9.13 -14.81 8.55
C LYS A 69 -7.94 -15.74 8.74
N LYS A 70 -8.02 -16.99 8.26
CA LYS A 70 -6.89 -17.94 8.26
C LYS A 70 -5.97 -17.74 7.07
N LYS A 71 -6.52 -17.36 5.91
CA LYS A 71 -5.78 -17.18 4.66
C LYS A 71 -4.94 -15.91 4.64
N TYR A 72 -5.51 -14.80 5.10
CA TYR A 72 -4.92 -13.47 5.02
C TYR A 72 -4.61 -12.92 6.40
N LYS A 73 -3.47 -12.22 6.53
CA LYS A 73 -3.13 -11.48 7.75
C LYS A 73 -4.07 -10.30 7.92
N SER A 74 -4.33 -9.55 6.85
CA SER A 74 -5.43 -8.59 6.77
C SER A 74 -6.58 -9.24 6.02
N TYR A 75 -7.54 -9.79 6.77
CA TYR A 75 -8.68 -10.52 6.20
C TYR A 75 -9.57 -9.65 5.32
N ASP A 76 -9.64 -8.35 5.60
CA ASP A 76 -10.27 -7.37 4.73
C ASP A 76 -9.21 -6.79 3.77
N LEU A 77 -9.35 -7.10 2.49
CA LEU A 77 -8.45 -6.62 1.45
C LEU A 77 -8.69 -5.14 1.10
N LEU A 78 -9.88 -4.59 1.38
CA LEU A 78 -10.13 -3.13 1.29
C LEU A 78 -9.38 -2.37 2.38
N LYS A 79 -8.93 -3.02 3.45
CA LYS A 79 -8.03 -2.40 4.44
C LYS A 79 -6.56 -2.41 3.98
N SER A 80 -6.18 -3.39 3.16
CA SER A 80 -4.77 -3.71 2.83
C SER A 80 -4.46 -3.45 1.36
N GLU A 81 -5.03 -2.36 0.83
CA GLU A 81 -5.02 -2.06 -0.59
C GLU A 81 -3.63 -1.73 -1.14
N GLY A 82 -2.67 -1.31 -0.32
CA GLY A 82 -1.31 -0.98 -0.78
C GLY A 82 -1.20 0.30 -1.62
N PHE A 83 -2.27 1.08 -1.83
CA PHE A 83 -2.23 2.37 -2.54
C PHE A 83 -2.80 3.56 -1.78
N LEU A 84 -3.54 3.32 -0.69
CA LEU A 84 -3.93 4.34 0.28
C LEU A 84 -3.16 4.10 1.58
N ASN A 85 -2.48 5.13 2.05
CA ASN A 85 -1.84 5.14 3.37
C ASN A 85 -2.06 6.52 4.01
N PRO A 86 -2.88 6.62 5.08
CA PRO A 86 -3.56 5.52 5.77
C PRO A 86 -4.73 4.92 4.95
N SER A 87 -5.29 3.78 5.39
CA SER A 87 -6.35 3.06 4.65
C SER A 87 -7.63 3.91 4.47
N LEU A 88 -8.53 3.50 3.58
CA LEU A 88 -9.83 4.17 3.41
C LEU A 88 -10.63 4.27 4.73
N TYR A 89 -10.49 3.29 5.62
CA TYR A 89 -11.19 3.29 6.90
C TYR A 89 -10.58 4.26 7.90
N ALA A 90 -9.25 4.36 7.90
CA ALA A 90 -8.50 5.28 8.74
C ALA A 90 -8.79 6.76 8.44
N LEU A 91 -9.31 7.07 7.25
CA LEU A 91 -9.76 8.40 6.85
C LEU A 91 -11.10 8.83 7.49
N GLU A 92 -11.74 7.95 8.27
CA GLU A 92 -13.02 8.18 8.95
C GLU A 92 -14.14 8.74 8.05
N PRO A 93 -14.36 8.18 6.85
CA PRO A 93 -15.41 8.66 5.96
C PRO A 93 -16.81 8.34 6.49
N ASN A 94 -17.82 9.01 5.93
CA ASN A 94 -19.19 8.52 6.00
C ASN A 94 -19.38 7.38 5.01
N ASN A 95 -20.35 6.50 5.27
CA ASN A 95 -20.71 5.41 4.38
C ASN A 95 -22.21 5.40 4.04
N MET A 96 -22.52 5.11 2.78
CA MET A 96 -23.87 4.85 2.31
C MET A 96 -23.89 3.56 1.50
N VAL A 97 -24.68 2.58 1.95
CA VAL A 97 -24.99 1.38 1.16
C VAL A 97 -25.93 1.80 0.04
N LEU A 98 -25.42 1.78 -1.19
CA LEU A 98 -26.15 2.18 -2.40
C LEU A 98 -27.19 1.14 -2.78
N TYR A 99 -26.79 -0.14 -2.79
CA TYR A 99 -27.68 -1.27 -2.98
C TYR A 99 -27.05 -2.57 -2.48
N ILE A 100 -27.90 -3.57 -2.23
CA ILE A 100 -27.51 -4.95 -1.95
C ILE A 100 -28.13 -5.81 -3.05
N LYS A 101 -27.29 -6.50 -3.82
CA LYS A 101 -27.71 -7.32 -4.95
C LYS A 101 -27.56 -8.79 -4.62
N GLU A 102 -28.61 -9.57 -4.81
CA GLU A 102 -28.54 -11.03 -4.78
C GLU A 102 -27.72 -11.55 -5.97
N ALA A 103 -26.81 -12.48 -5.70
CA ALA A 103 -25.92 -13.11 -6.65
C ALA A 103 -25.85 -14.61 -6.37
N GLY A 104 -26.91 -15.34 -6.75
CA GLY A 104 -27.09 -16.73 -6.33
C GLY A 104 -27.45 -16.79 -4.84
N ASP A 105 -26.70 -17.57 -4.07
CA ASP A 105 -26.86 -17.66 -2.60
C ASP A 105 -26.07 -16.55 -1.85
N ASP A 106 -25.31 -15.73 -2.59
CA ASP A 106 -24.49 -14.65 -2.05
C ASP A 106 -25.19 -13.29 -2.22
N TYR A 107 -24.74 -12.29 -1.44
CA TYR A 107 -25.20 -10.91 -1.51
C TYR A 107 -24.02 -9.98 -1.75
N LEU A 108 -24.11 -9.14 -2.78
CA LEU A 108 -23.12 -8.11 -3.10
C LEU A 108 -23.54 -6.76 -2.50
N ILE A 109 -22.74 -6.27 -1.58
CA ILE A 109 -22.92 -5.00 -0.89
C ILE A 109 -22.15 -3.93 -1.65
N HIS A 110 -22.85 -2.98 -2.25
CA HIS A 110 -22.23 -1.84 -2.92
C HIS A 110 -22.33 -0.62 -2.02
N SER A 111 -21.18 -0.12 -1.57
CA SER A 111 -21.11 0.94 -0.58
C SER A 111 -20.25 2.10 -1.02
N MET A 112 -20.79 3.31 -0.89
CA MET A 112 -20.09 4.55 -1.17
C MET A 112 -19.52 5.14 0.11
N TYR A 113 -18.23 5.48 0.05
CA TYR A 113 -17.54 6.25 1.08
C TYR A 113 -17.40 7.69 0.62
N TYR A 114 -17.65 8.64 1.51
CA TYR A 114 -17.67 10.05 1.15
C TYR A 114 -17.41 10.97 2.35
N TRP A 115 -17.00 12.20 2.05
CA TRP A 115 -17.02 13.31 3.00
C TRP A 115 -18.06 14.35 2.59
N ILE A 116 -18.49 15.12 3.58
CA ILE A 116 -19.20 16.38 3.37
C ILE A 116 -18.29 17.45 3.94
N ASN A 117 -17.84 18.36 3.10
CA ASN A 117 -17.01 19.48 3.51
C ASN A 117 -17.83 20.49 4.34
N GLU A 118 -17.14 21.41 5.02
CA GLU A 118 -17.79 22.47 5.81
C GLU A 118 -18.74 23.35 4.97
N ASP A 119 -18.43 23.54 3.68
CA ASP A 119 -19.26 24.26 2.71
C ASP A 119 -20.43 23.42 2.16
N SER A 120 -20.68 22.25 2.74
CA SER A 120 -21.66 21.25 2.30
C SER A 120 -21.37 20.61 0.94
N THR A 121 -20.16 20.77 0.39
CA THR A 121 -19.74 20.07 -0.83
C THR A 121 -19.62 18.57 -0.56
N PHE A 122 -20.27 17.77 -1.40
CA PHE A 122 -20.21 16.32 -1.37
C PHE A 122 -18.96 15.81 -2.10
N ASN A 123 -18.13 15.02 -1.41
CA ASN A 123 -16.89 14.47 -1.97
C ASN A 123 -16.92 12.94 -1.92
N PRO A 124 -17.22 12.25 -3.04
CA PRO A 124 -17.13 10.81 -3.11
C PRO A 124 -15.65 10.38 -3.05
N LEU A 125 -15.36 9.47 -2.13
CA LEU A 125 -14.02 8.91 -1.95
C LEU A 125 -13.88 7.59 -2.68
N ALA A 126 -14.82 6.67 -2.45
CA ALA A 126 -14.78 5.32 -3.00
C ALA A 126 -16.18 4.75 -3.21
N ILE A 127 -16.33 3.83 -4.15
CA ILE A 127 -17.46 2.89 -4.23
C ILE A 127 -16.86 1.49 -4.20
N THR A 128 -17.32 0.68 -3.24
CA THR A 128 -16.74 -0.61 -2.90
C THR A 128 -17.75 -1.75 -3.01
N ASN A 129 -17.21 -2.94 -3.22
CA ASN A 129 -17.89 -4.23 -3.28
C ASN A 129 -17.40 -5.12 -2.15
N VAL A 130 -18.34 -5.61 -1.34
CA VAL A 130 -18.08 -6.66 -0.33
C VAL A 130 -19.13 -7.75 -0.49
N VAL A 131 -18.73 -9.00 -0.31
CA VAL A 131 -19.63 -10.15 -0.45
C VAL A 131 -20.13 -10.55 0.93
N ALA A 132 -21.41 -10.87 1.07
CA ALA A 132 -21.97 -11.51 2.24
C ALA A 132 -22.55 -12.87 1.88
N LYS A 133 -22.17 -13.90 2.64
CA LYS A 133 -22.65 -15.27 2.44
C LYS A 133 -23.25 -15.82 3.72
N LYS A 134 -24.22 -16.72 3.58
CA LYS A 134 -24.90 -17.33 4.73
C LYS A 134 -24.16 -18.60 5.17
N GLU A 135 -23.67 -18.60 6.39
CA GLU A 135 -23.00 -19.72 7.06
C GLU A 135 -23.78 -20.13 8.31
N ASN A 136 -24.23 -21.39 8.38
CA ASN A 136 -24.95 -21.92 9.55
C ASN A 136 -26.12 -21.01 10.00
N GLY A 137 -26.82 -20.41 9.05
CA GLY A 137 -27.95 -19.51 9.29
C GLY A 137 -27.60 -18.03 9.49
N ASN A 138 -26.33 -17.66 9.65
CA ASN A 138 -25.88 -16.28 9.86
C ASN A 138 -25.05 -15.76 8.68
N PHE A 139 -25.13 -14.47 8.37
CA PHE A 139 -24.30 -13.89 7.33
C PHE A 139 -22.88 -13.58 7.84
N LYS A 140 -21.89 -13.78 6.96
CA LYS A 140 -20.48 -13.42 7.13
C LYS A 140 -19.97 -12.65 5.92
N LEU A 141 -19.04 -11.73 6.14
CA LEU A 141 -18.37 -10.95 5.11
C LEU A 141 -17.24 -11.75 4.47
N TYR A 142 -17.06 -11.51 3.17
CA TYR A 142 -16.08 -12.11 2.30
C TYR A 142 -15.48 -11.07 1.35
N ASN A 143 -14.22 -11.26 0.95
CA ASN A 143 -13.60 -10.38 -0.05
C ASN A 143 -14.28 -10.53 -1.41
N TYR A 144 -14.30 -9.43 -2.17
CA TYR A 144 -14.75 -9.45 -3.56
C TYR A 144 -13.75 -10.14 -4.50
N LEU A 145 -12.45 -10.09 -4.19
CA LEU A 145 -11.38 -10.62 -5.04
C LEU A 145 -11.58 -12.08 -5.47
N PRO A 146 -11.86 -13.05 -4.57
CA PRO A 146 -12.11 -14.44 -4.98
C PRO A 146 -13.34 -14.59 -5.89
N LEU A 147 -14.37 -13.76 -5.72
CA LEU A 147 -15.55 -13.78 -6.59
C LEU A 147 -15.24 -13.20 -7.98
N TYR A 148 -14.50 -12.09 -8.04
CA TYR A 148 -14.13 -11.43 -9.29
C TYR A 148 -13.23 -12.29 -10.16
N THR A 149 -12.34 -13.06 -9.52
CA THR A 149 -11.33 -13.89 -10.19
C THR A 149 -11.79 -15.33 -10.40
N VAL A 150 -13.09 -15.63 -10.23
CA VAL A 150 -13.65 -16.92 -10.63
C VAL A 150 -13.40 -17.14 -12.13
N GLY A 151 -12.74 -18.25 -12.46
CA GLY A 151 -12.39 -18.60 -13.84
C GLY A 151 -11.03 -18.08 -14.32
N TRP A 152 -10.29 -17.34 -13.49
CA TRP A 152 -8.90 -17.01 -13.79
C TRP A 152 -8.03 -18.27 -13.75
N LYS A 153 -7.00 -18.29 -14.60
CA LYS A 153 -5.96 -19.33 -14.58
C LYS A 153 -4.98 -19.05 -13.47
N SER A 154 -4.37 -20.12 -12.95
CA SER A 154 -3.28 -20.03 -11.99
C SER A 154 -2.04 -20.77 -12.46
N LYS A 155 -0.87 -20.27 -12.11
CA LYS A 155 0.41 -20.94 -12.37
C LYS A 155 1.42 -20.60 -11.27
N GLN A 156 1.97 -21.63 -10.65
CA GLN A 156 3.01 -21.46 -9.64
C GLN A 156 4.40 -21.52 -10.27
N ILE A 157 5.24 -20.52 -10.00
CA ILE A 157 6.66 -20.49 -10.38
C ILE A 157 7.49 -20.20 -9.13
N GLY A 158 8.14 -21.23 -8.58
CA GLY A 158 8.86 -21.14 -7.32
C GLY A 158 7.95 -20.70 -6.17
N ILE A 159 8.25 -19.56 -5.54
CA ILE A 159 7.45 -19.03 -4.42
C ILE A 159 6.30 -18.13 -4.86
N ILE A 160 6.11 -17.91 -6.17
CA ILE A 160 5.07 -17.02 -6.69
C ILE A 160 3.90 -17.84 -7.22
N ASP A 161 2.70 -17.60 -6.72
CA ASP A 161 1.44 -18.11 -7.28
C ASP A 161 0.79 -17.02 -8.15
N TYR A 162 0.85 -17.19 -9.46
CA TYR A 162 0.30 -16.23 -10.42
C TYR A 162 -1.16 -16.53 -10.70
N HIS A 163 -1.99 -15.49 -10.78
CA HIS A 163 -3.38 -15.53 -11.22
C HIS A 163 -3.60 -14.52 -12.35
N PHE A 164 -4.21 -14.98 -13.45
CA PHE A 164 -4.39 -14.16 -14.65
C PHE A 164 -5.61 -14.60 -15.46
N HIS A 165 -6.11 -13.73 -16.33
CA HIS A 165 -7.24 -14.04 -17.20
C HIS A 165 -6.98 -15.24 -18.11
N GLU A 166 -8.06 -15.92 -18.51
CA GLU A 166 -7.98 -17.10 -19.38
C GLU A 166 -7.29 -16.82 -20.74
N ASP A 167 -7.46 -15.62 -21.27
CA ASP A 167 -6.90 -15.16 -22.56
C ASP A 167 -5.51 -14.52 -22.44
N TYR A 168 -4.96 -14.38 -21.24
CA TYR A 168 -3.61 -13.84 -21.04
C TYR A 168 -2.54 -14.89 -21.39
N VAL A 169 -1.55 -14.49 -22.17
CA VAL A 169 -0.41 -15.33 -22.57
C VAL A 169 0.70 -15.16 -21.54
N PHE A 170 0.87 -16.17 -20.69
CA PHE A 170 1.85 -16.16 -19.61
C PHE A 170 3.29 -16.30 -20.13
N ASP A 171 4.18 -15.40 -19.71
CA ASP A 171 5.61 -15.46 -20.00
C ASP A 171 6.36 -16.16 -18.84
N GLU A 172 6.75 -17.40 -19.07
CA GLU A 172 7.45 -18.21 -18.07
C GLU A 172 8.87 -17.72 -17.79
N ASP A 173 9.55 -17.12 -18.77
CA ASP A 173 10.91 -16.61 -18.60
C ASP A 173 10.90 -15.36 -17.70
N GLU A 174 9.93 -14.46 -17.89
CA GLU A 174 9.73 -13.31 -16.99
C GLU A 174 9.32 -13.75 -15.58
N ALA A 175 8.47 -14.78 -15.45
CA ALA A 175 8.13 -15.34 -14.14
C ALA A 175 9.33 -15.97 -13.42
N LEU A 176 10.22 -16.65 -14.16
CA LEU A 176 11.46 -17.19 -13.61
C LEU A 176 12.41 -16.07 -13.15
N LYS A 177 12.49 -14.96 -13.90
CA LYS A 177 13.23 -13.76 -13.49
C LYS A 177 12.66 -13.15 -12.20
N ALA A 178 11.34 -13.05 -12.09
CA ALA A 178 10.68 -12.57 -10.87
C ALA A 178 10.98 -13.44 -9.64
N ASN A 179 10.90 -14.76 -9.79
CA ASN A 179 11.23 -15.68 -8.69
C ASN A 179 12.72 -15.61 -8.30
N ASN A 180 13.62 -15.44 -9.27
CA ASN A 180 15.05 -15.27 -8.98
C ASN A 180 15.35 -13.94 -8.26
N LEU A 181 14.67 -12.86 -8.65
CA LEU A 181 14.71 -11.58 -7.92
C LEU A 181 14.29 -11.79 -6.46
N LEU A 182 13.14 -12.42 -6.22
CA LEU A 182 12.65 -12.64 -4.86
C LEU A 182 13.60 -13.51 -4.02
N LYS A 183 14.23 -14.53 -4.62
CA LYS A 183 15.26 -15.32 -3.93
C LYS A 183 16.44 -14.46 -3.47
N LYS A 184 16.96 -13.62 -4.37
CA LYS A 184 18.05 -12.70 -4.03
C LYS A 184 17.63 -11.67 -2.99
N LEU A 185 16.42 -11.11 -3.07
CA LEU A 185 15.89 -10.22 -2.04
C LEU A 185 15.77 -10.92 -0.69
N ASN A 186 15.28 -12.17 -0.69
CA ASN A 186 15.15 -12.98 0.51
C ASN A 186 16.51 -13.25 1.17
N GLU A 187 17.56 -13.50 0.39
CA GLU A 187 18.94 -13.65 0.87
C GLU A 187 19.55 -12.32 1.32
N LEU A 188 19.48 -11.29 0.48
CA LEU A 188 20.08 -9.98 0.74
C LEU A 188 19.49 -9.30 1.96
N PHE A 189 18.19 -9.46 2.22
CA PHE A 189 17.46 -8.78 3.29
C PHE A 189 16.95 -9.74 4.39
N ASP A 190 17.25 -11.04 4.30
CA ASP A 190 16.79 -12.10 5.23
C ASP A 190 15.27 -12.03 5.49
N LEU A 191 14.45 -12.06 4.43
CA LEU A 191 13.01 -11.75 4.46
C LEU A 191 12.11 -12.90 4.93
N ASN A 192 12.63 -14.12 5.09
CA ASN A 192 11.85 -15.35 5.38
C ASN A 192 10.60 -15.50 4.49
N LEU A 193 10.65 -14.98 3.26
CA LEU A 193 9.54 -14.98 2.32
C LEU A 193 9.37 -16.37 1.71
N ILE A 194 8.20 -16.98 1.90
CA ILE A 194 7.90 -18.34 1.43
C ILE A 194 6.81 -18.40 0.36
N ASN A 195 6.02 -17.34 0.21
CA ASN A 195 4.94 -17.25 -0.76
C ASN A 195 4.67 -15.79 -1.14
N VAL A 196 4.37 -15.54 -2.42
CA VAL A 196 3.81 -14.29 -2.95
C VAL A 196 2.66 -14.64 -3.87
N THR A 197 1.49 -14.04 -3.64
CA THR A 197 0.36 -14.15 -4.60
C THR A 197 0.47 -13.03 -5.61
N TYR A 198 0.29 -13.30 -6.89
CA TYR A 198 0.55 -12.32 -7.96
C TYR A 198 -0.61 -12.28 -8.97
N TYR A 199 -1.37 -11.20 -8.98
CA TYR A 199 -2.45 -11.01 -9.95
C TYR A 199 -1.99 -10.17 -11.14
N ILE A 200 -2.24 -10.66 -12.35
CA ILE A 200 -2.02 -9.92 -13.60
C ILE A 200 -3.38 -9.54 -14.20
N ALA A 201 -3.80 -8.31 -13.92
CA ALA A 201 -4.99 -7.72 -14.51
C ALA A 201 -4.73 -7.18 -15.92
N ARG A 202 -5.76 -6.77 -16.65
CA ARG A 202 -5.62 -6.14 -17.98
C ARG A 202 -5.04 -4.72 -17.89
N ASN A 203 -5.40 -3.97 -16.85
CA ASN A 203 -5.01 -2.57 -16.63
C ASN A 203 -5.25 -2.15 -15.16
N CYS A 204 -4.98 -0.88 -14.82
CA CYS A 204 -5.18 -0.37 -13.45
C CYS A 204 -6.62 -0.34 -13.00
N ASP A 205 -7.56 -0.06 -13.89
CA ASP A 205 -8.97 0.02 -13.51
C ASP A 205 -9.46 -1.37 -13.08
N GLU A 206 -9.01 -2.42 -13.77
CA GLU A 206 -9.24 -3.79 -13.34
C GLU A 206 -8.51 -4.15 -12.04
N ILE A 207 -7.30 -3.61 -11.79
CA ILE A 207 -6.64 -3.80 -10.49
C ILE A 207 -7.53 -3.29 -9.34
N HIS A 208 -8.06 -2.08 -9.47
CA HIS A 208 -8.96 -1.55 -8.46
C HIS A 208 -10.25 -2.37 -8.36
N LYS A 209 -10.84 -2.76 -9.50
CA LYS A 209 -12.06 -3.55 -9.55
C LYS A 209 -11.91 -4.91 -8.85
N MET A 210 -10.83 -5.65 -9.12
CA MET A 210 -10.60 -6.94 -8.47
C MET A 210 -10.41 -6.81 -6.96
N LYS A 211 -9.90 -5.67 -6.50
CA LYS A 211 -9.77 -5.35 -5.06
C LYS A 211 -11.08 -4.91 -4.41
N GLY A 212 -12.14 -4.78 -5.18
CA GLY A 212 -13.47 -4.40 -4.72
C GLY A 212 -13.86 -2.96 -5.02
N TYR A 213 -13.06 -2.17 -5.75
CA TYR A 213 -13.37 -0.77 -6.05
C TYR A 213 -14.03 -0.59 -7.43
N ASP A 214 -15.28 -0.13 -7.44
CA ASP A 214 -15.90 0.40 -8.67
C ASP A 214 -15.51 1.86 -8.92
N TYR A 215 -15.16 2.58 -7.85
CA TYR A 215 -14.62 3.94 -7.89
C TYR A 215 -13.66 4.15 -6.73
N ILE A 216 -12.57 4.88 -6.95
CA ILE A 216 -11.72 5.44 -5.90
C ILE A 216 -11.04 6.71 -6.42
N VAL A 217 -10.78 7.70 -5.55
CA VAL A 217 -10.19 9.00 -5.92
C VAL A 217 -8.89 8.94 -6.73
N SER A 218 -8.17 7.81 -6.69
CA SER A 218 -6.93 7.59 -7.42
C SER A 218 -7.12 7.06 -8.85
N MET A 219 -8.34 6.68 -9.26
CA MET A 219 -8.65 6.18 -10.60
C MET A 219 -8.50 7.26 -11.70
N GLY A 220 -8.39 6.82 -12.95
CA GLY A 220 -8.34 7.71 -14.12
C GLY A 220 -6.96 8.30 -14.44
N ARG A 221 -5.89 7.76 -13.83
CA ARG A 221 -4.51 8.19 -14.11
C ARG A 221 -4.09 7.89 -15.55
N THR A 222 -3.34 8.82 -16.15
CA THR A 222 -2.74 8.68 -17.48
C THR A 222 -1.21 8.84 -17.38
N PRO A 223 -0.40 7.89 -17.87
CA PRO A 223 -0.81 6.61 -18.46
C PRO A 223 -1.47 5.68 -17.44
N ASN A 224 -2.36 4.80 -17.90
CA ASN A 224 -2.99 3.74 -17.10
C ASN A 224 -1.95 2.64 -16.80
N LEU A 225 -0.94 2.99 -15.99
CA LEU A 225 0.15 2.14 -15.55
C LEU A 225 0.28 2.28 -14.03
N CYS A 226 0.17 1.15 -13.35
CA CYS A 226 0.26 1.04 -11.90
C CYS A 226 0.55 -0.41 -11.54
N GLY A 227 1.11 -0.59 -10.36
CA GLY A 227 1.12 -1.83 -9.63
C GLY A 227 0.97 -1.48 -8.15
N PHE A 228 0.56 -2.45 -7.35
CA PHE A 228 0.48 -2.29 -5.90
C PHE A 228 0.97 -3.54 -5.20
N TYR A 229 1.58 -3.35 -4.04
CA TYR A 229 1.96 -4.43 -3.14
C TYR A 229 1.17 -4.33 -1.83
N ASP A 230 0.42 -5.38 -1.51
CA ASP A 230 -0.18 -5.60 -0.20
C ASP A 230 0.87 -6.24 0.71
N ASP A 231 1.47 -5.39 1.53
CA ASP A 231 2.50 -5.70 2.50
C ASP A 231 2.01 -6.65 3.61
N LEU A 232 0.74 -6.59 3.97
CA LEU A 232 0.20 -7.45 5.01
C LEU A 232 -0.01 -8.88 4.52
N ASN A 233 -0.36 -9.07 3.24
CA ASN A 233 -0.71 -10.38 2.69
C ASN A 233 0.29 -10.95 1.67
N ASN A 234 1.35 -10.21 1.33
CA ASN A 234 2.29 -10.55 0.24
C ASN A 234 1.59 -10.72 -1.11
N ILE A 235 0.69 -9.80 -1.46
CA ILE A 235 -0.03 -9.83 -2.74
C ILE A 235 0.50 -8.73 -3.65
N VAL A 236 0.98 -9.11 -4.83
CA VAL A 236 1.28 -8.17 -5.91
C VAL A 236 0.08 -8.07 -6.82
N TYR A 237 -0.34 -6.84 -7.11
CA TYR A 237 -1.32 -6.53 -8.14
C TYR A 237 -0.61 -5.80 -9.28
N SER A 238 -0.49 -6.47 -10.43
CA SER A 238 0.17 -5.96 -11.63
C SER A 238 -0.82 -5.95 -12.80
N ASN A 239 -0.35 -5.51 -13.95
CA ASN A 239 -1.14 -5.47 -15.18
C ASN A 239 -0.38 -6.10 -16.36
N ALA A 240 -1.13 -6.50 -17.40
CA ALA A 240 -0.64 -7.21 -18.57
C ALA A 240 0.41 -6.44 -19.39
N LYS A 241 0.53 -5.11 -19.22
CA LYS A 241 1.58 -4.33 -19.87
C LYS A 241 2.95 -4.54 -19.23
N VAL A 242 2.98 -4.87 -17.94
CA VAL A 242 4.23 -5.18 -17.23
C VAL A 242 4.43 -6.70 -17.10
N GLY A 243 3.34 -7.46 -16.97
CA GLY A 243 3.38 -8.92 -16.93
C GLY A 243 3.86 -9.46 -15.59
N GLU A 244 4.65 -10.53 -15.66
CA GLU A 244 5.07 -11.39 -14.56
C GLU A 244 6.21 -10.79 -13.72
N TYR A 245 6.96 -9.83 -14.29
CA TYR A 245 8.16 -9.23 -13.72
C TYR A 245 8.02 -7.73 -13.45
N HIS A 246 7.08 -7.36 -12.58
CA HIS A 246 6.97 -5.99 -12.07
C HIS A 246 8.00 -5.73 -10.95
N MET A 247 9.27 -5.53 -11.32
CA MET A 247 10.39 -5.39 -10.38
C MET A 247 10.13 -4.36 -9.27
N HIS A 248 9.55 -3.20 -9.60
CA HIS A 248 9.20 -2.16 -8.63
C HIS A 248 8.28 -2.68 -7.52
N GLU A 249 7.24 -3.45 -7.87
CA GLU A 249 6.30 -3.97 -6.87
C GLU A 249 6.93 -5.13 -6.10
N LEU A 250 7.73 -5.96 -6.77
CA LEU A 250 8.39 -7.11 -6.15
C LEU A 250 9.41 -6.69 -5.09
N ILE A 251 10.03 -5.51 -5.20
CA ILE A 251 10.97 -5.00 -4.19
C ILE A 251 10.26 -4.61 -2.89
N HIS A 252 8.97 -4.24 -2.94
CA HIS A 252 8.21 -3.87 -1.73
C HIS A 252 8.04 -5.01 -0.73
N VAL A 253 8.36 -6.26 -1.08
CA VAL A 253 8.49 -7.38 -0.11
C VAL A 253 9.44 -7.07 1.04
N ILE A 254 10.42 -6.18 0.85
CA ILE A 254 11.33 -5.71 1.89
C ILE A 254 10.57 -5.01 3.03
N ASN A 255 9.50 -4.29 2.71
CA ASN A 255 8.72 -3.48 3.65
C ASN A 255 8.18 -4.32 4.83
N ASN A 256 7.91 -5.61 4.58
CA ASN A 256 7.31 -6.54 5.55
C ASN A 256 8.23 -6.83 6.73
N LYS A 257 9.55 -6.82 6.50
CA LYS A 257 10.55 -6.97 7.56
C LYS A 257 10.86 -5.63 8.22
N TYR A 258 10.88 -4.55 7.44
CA TYR A 258 11.30 -3.23 7.90
C TYR A 258 10.10 -2.28 8.07
N ILE A 259 9.08 -2.72 8.83
CA ILE A 259 7.83 -1.98 9.07
C ILE A 259 8.02 -0.59 9.72
N ASN A 260 9.16 -0.39 10.37
CA ASN A 260 9.53 0.87 11.04
C ASN A 260 10.58 1.66 10.25
N ALA A 261 10.92 1.26 9.02
CA ALA A 261 11.82 2.03 8.18
C ALA A 261 11.21 3.37 7.78
N ASN A 262 12.07 4.35 7.53
CA ASN A 262 11.67 5.58 6.88
C ASN A 262 11.21 5.28 5.44
N TYR A 263 10.06 5.84 5.06
CA TYR A 263 9.42 5.57 3.77
C TYR A 263 10.25 6.04 2.57
N LEU A 264 11.14 7.03 2.77
CA LEU A 264 12.08 7.54 1.76
C LEU A 264 13.07 6.45 1.34
N LEU A 265 13.57 5.65 2.29
CA LEU A 265 14.47 4.54 1.98
C LEU A 265 13.73 3.38 1.29
N LEU A 266 12.53 3.03 1.76
CA LEU A 266 11.74 1.95 1.15
C LEU A 266 11.33 2.30 -0.29
N SER A 267 10.82 3.50 -0.50
CA SER A 267 10.48 4.02 -1.84
C SER A 267 11.73 4.15 -2.72
N GLY A 268 12.85 4.58 -2.13
CA GLY A 268 14.14 4.66 -2.82
C GLY A 268 14.61 3.31 -3.33
N LEU A 269 14.49 2.26 -2.52
CA LEU A 269 14.86 0.89 -2.91
C LEU A 269 14.02 0.37 -4.07
N SER A 270 12.71 0.64 -4.11
CA SER A 270 11.85 0.14 -5.18
C SER A 270 12.18 0.74 -6.56
N VAL A 271 12.86 1.88 -6.60
CA VAL A 271 13.36 2.51 -7.83
C VAL A 271 14.88 2.43 -7.99
N TYR A 272 15.62 1.81 -7.06
CA TYR A 272 17.06 1.67 -7.16
C TYR A 272 17.47 0.55 -8.13
N THR A 273 16.98 0.59 -9.38
CA THR A 273 17.12 -0.53 -10.33
C THR A 273 17.57 -0.06 -11.71
N ASN A 274 18.21 -0.96 -12.46
CA ASN A 274 18.52 -0.75 -13.88
C ASN A 274 17.35 -1.12 -14.81
N ASP A 275 16.16 -1.38 -14.27
CA ASP A 275 15.00 -1.77 -15.07
C ASP A 275 14.56 -0.63 -16.02
N LYS A 276 14.16 -1.01 -17.24
CA LYS A 276 13.69 -0.07 -18.27
C LYS A 276 12.41 0.66 -17.87
N ASN A 277 11.64 0.09 -16.95
CA ASN A 277 10.37 0.54 -16.40
C ASN A 277 10.45 0.77 -14.88
N CYS A 278 11.61 1.21 -14.39
CA CYS A 278 11.86 1.52 -12.98
C CYS A 278 10.75 2.34 -12.29
N TYR A 279 10.20 3.37 -12.95
CA TYR A 279 9.06 4.15 -12.44
C TYR A 279 8.25 4.73 -13.61
N LEU A 280 6.92 4.65 -13.55
CA LEU A 280 6.00 5.16 -14.60
C LEU A 280 6.40 4.78 -16.05
N GLY A 281 6.97 3.58 -16.24
CA GLY A 281 7.39 3.08 -17.55
C GLY A 281 8.62 3.81 -18.12
N LYS A 282 9.46 4.37 -17.25
CA LYS A 282 10.70 5.05 -17.60
C LYS A 282 11.87 4.53 -16.75
N PRO A 283 13.11 4.55 -17.29
CA PRO A 283 14.30 4.12 -16.57
C PRO A 283 14.76 5.17 -15.55
N PHE A 284 15.54 4.75 -14.55
CA PHE A 284 16.08 5.62 -13.49
C PHE A 284 16.71 6.93 -14.01
N ILE A 285 17.53 6.85 -15.06
CA ILE A 285 18.24 8.00 -15.65
C ILE A 285 17.28 9.10 -16.15
N TYR A 286 16.10 8.72 -16.66
CA TYR A 286 15.10 9.67 -17.12
C TYR A 286 14.64 10.60 -15.99
N HIS A 287 14.39 10.02 -14.82
CA HIS A 287 13.92 10.73 -13.64
C HIS A 287 15.00 11.60 -13.01
N VAL A 288 16.22 11.06 -12.89
CA VAL A 288 17.39 11.83 -12.45
C VAL A 288 17.62 13.05 -13.35
N SER A 289 17.49 12.88 -14.67
CA SER A 289 17.65 13.99 -15.62
C SER A 289 16.58 15.07 -15.46
N LYS A 290 15.34 14.69 -15.09
CA LYS A 290 14.25 15.64 -14.82
C LYS A 290 14.50 16.46 -13.56
N ILE A 291 14.91 15.80 -12.47
CA ILE A 291 15.24 16.47 -11.21
C ILE A 291 16.45 17.39 -11.40
N GLN A 292 17.48 16.93 -12.12
CA GLN A 292 18.64 17.79 -12.40
C GLN A 292 18.26 19.06 -13.17
N LYS A 293 17.40 18.97 -14.18
CA LYS A 293 16.91 20.15 -14.92
C LYS A 293 16.16 21.13 -14.02
N TYR A 294 15.42 20.63 -13.03
CA TYR A 294 14.77 21.48 -12.03
C TYR A 294 15.82 22.20 -11.17
N LEU A 295 16.86 21.50 -10.72
CA LEU A 295 17.93 22.06 -9.89
C LEU A 295 18.83 23.05 -10.64
N ASP A 296 18.97 22.91 -11.97
CA ASP A 296 19.69 23.88 -12.79
C ASP A 296 19.01 25.27 -12.76
N ILE A 297 17.69 25.30 -12.56
CA ILE A 297 16.88 26.52 -12.42
C ILE A 297 16.77 26.95 -10.94
N ASN A 298 16.78 25.98 -10.02
CA ASN A 298 16.61 26.20 -8.58
C ASN A 298 17.82 25.65 -7.79
N PRO A 299 19.00 26.28 -7.91
CA PRO A 299 20.24 25.74 -7.34
C PRO A 299 20.24 25.64 -5.81
N ASP A 300 19.45 26.49 -5.13
CA ASP A 300 19.41 26.60 -3.67
C ASP A 300 18.49 25.57 -3.00
N THR A 301 17.74 24.75 -3.76
CA THR A 301 16.85 23.72 -3.19
C THR A 301 17.57 22.80 -2.21
N ASP A 302 17.02 22.60 -1.01
CA ASP A 302 17.54 21.67 -0.01
C ASP A 302 16.90 20.28 -0.17
N LEU A 303 17.63 19.32 -0.74
CA LEU A 303 17.16 17.94 -0.92
C LEU A 303 17.21 17.11 0.36
N THR A 304 17.58 17.72 1.48
CA THR A 304 17.55 17.09 2.82
C THR A 304 16.40 17.60 3.68
N ASN A 305 15.53 18.45 3.11
CA ASN A 305 14.20 18.71 3.66
C ASN A 305 13.20 17.74 2.99
N PHE A 306 13.08 16.54 3.52
CA PHE A 306 12.33 15.45 2.88
C PHE A 306 10.82 15.73 2.77
N GLU A 307 10.26 16.54 3.67
CA GLU A 307 8.85 16.98 3.65
C GLU A 307 8.55 17.98 2.52
N ASP A 308 9.56 18.71 2.04
CA ASP A 308 9.42 19.81 1.05
C ASP A 308 10.25 19.54 -0.22
N LEU A 309 10.33 18.27 -0.61
CA LEU A 309 11.00 17.90 -1.86
C LEU A 309 10.24 18.45 -3.07
N PRO A 310 10.95 18.88 -4.13
CA PRO A 310 10.33 19.57 -5.24
C PRO A 310 9.40 18.66 -6.04
N GLN A 311 8.22 19.17 -6.38
CA GLN A 311 7.30 18.53 -7.31
C GLN A 311 7.76 18.77 -8.75
N VAL A 312 8.25 17.71 -9.41
CA VAL A 312 8.79 17.79 -10.77
C VAL A 312 7.87 17.02 -11.72
N PHE A 313 7.35 17.68 -12.75
CA PHE A 313 6.37 17.04 -13.64
C PHE A 313 6.88 15.72 -14.27
N GLY A 314 6.10 14.65 -14.05
CA GLY A 314 6.38 13.31 -14.56
C GLY A 314 7.43 12.53 -13.77
N THR A 315 7.80 12.97 -12.57
CA THR A 315 8.70 12.25 -11.66
C THR A 315 8.36 12.58 -10.21
N ASP A 316 8.57 11.63 -9.32
CA ASP A 316 8.44 11.88 -7.88
C ASP A 316 9.83 12.03 -7.27
N SER A 317 10.20 13.26 -6.88
CA SER A 317 11.53 13.53 -6.31
C SER A 317 11.81 12.73 -5.04
N TYR A 318 10.76 12.36 -4.27
CA TYR A 318 10.90 11.58 -3.04
C TYR A 318 11.56 10.22 -3.32
N TYR A 319 11.07 9.49 -4.33
CA TYR A 319 11.62 8.20 -4.73
C TYR A 319 13.10 8.30 -5.13
N PHE A 320 13.46 9.26 -5.98
CA PHE A 320 14.82 9.33 -6.52
C PHE A 320 15.81 9.95 -5.54
N VAL A 321 15.39 10.88 -4.67
CA VAL A 321 16.22 11.32 -3.54
C VAL A 321 16.47 10.15 -2.59
N GLY A 322 15.43 9.36 -2.26
CA GLY A 322 15.57 8.14 -1.45
C GLY A 322 16.51 7.10 -2.06
N ALA A 323 16.45 6.91 -3.37
CA ALA A 323 17.34 6.00 -4.09
C ALA A 323 18.80 6.46 -4.05
N LEU A 324 19.05 7.77 -4.15
CA LEU A 324 20.40 8.33 -4.02
C LEU A 324 20.91 8.27 -2.57
N ILE A 325 20.05 8.43 -1.58
CA ILE A 325 20.43 8.20 -0.17
C ILE A 325 20.77 6.73 0.04
N THR A 326 19.97 5.81 -0.52
CA THR A 326 20.25 4.36 -0.51
C THR A 326 21.63 4.08 -1.11
N ASP A 327 21.93 4.68 -2.26
CA ASP A 327 23.23 4.59 -2.91
C ASP A 327 24.38 5.08 -2.01
N ILE A 328 24.23 6.24 -1.38
CA ILE A 328 25.24 6.81 -0.47
C ILE A 328 25.48 5.89 0.74
N ILE A 329 24.42 5.28 1.28
CA ILE A 329 24.53 4.31 2.38
C ILE A 329 25.29 3.06 1.91
N LEU A 330 24.95 2.54 0.74
CA LEU A 330 25.62 1.38 0.14
C LEU A 330 27.10 1.66 -0.15
N GLU A 331 27.44 2.84 -0.67
CA GLU A 331 28.84 3.25 -0.88
C GLU A 331 29.62 3.32 0.43
N LYS A 332 28.98 3.76 1.51
CA LYS A 332 29.64 3.98 2.80
C LYS A 332 29.89 2.68 3.57
N GLY A 333 28.96 1.74 3.54
CA GLY A 333 29.02 0.54 4.38
C GLY A 333 28.31 -0.69 3.82
N GLY A 334 27.96 -0.67 2.54
CA GLY A 334 27.33 -1.79 1.85
C GLY A 334 25.95 -2.15 2.42
N ILE A 335 25.52 -3.37 2.10
CA ILE A 335 24.18 -3.87 2.45
C ILE A 335 23.93 -3.87 3.97
N ASN A 336 24.95 -4.13 4.80
CA ASN A 336 24.79 -4.18 6.26
C ASN A 336 24.43 -2.80 6.83
N LEU A 337 25.10 -1.75 6.36
CA LEU A 337 24.77 -0.39 6.79
C LEU A 337 23.38 0.04 6.28
N LEU A 338 22.99 -0.40 5.08
CA LEU A 338 21.63 -0.18 4.58
C LEU A 338 20.58 -0.87 5.47
N LYS A 339 20.81 -2.11 5.91
CA LYS A 339 19.92 -2.80 6.84
C LYS A 339 19.79 -2.05 8.18
N GLU A 340 20.89 -1.50 8.71
CA GLU A 340 20.85 -0.63 9.90
C GLU A 340 20.04 0.64 9.64
N GLY A 341 20.19 1.27 8.47
CA GLY A 341 19.42 2.45 8.08
C GLY A 341 17.92 2.17 7.96
N LEU A 342 17.54 1.01 7.41
CA LEU A 342 16.13 0.57 7.37
C LEU A 342 15.56 0.28 8.78
N GLN A 343 16.39 0.22 9.81
CA GLN A 343 15.98 0.05 11.21
C GLN A 343 16.09 1.35 12.02
N SER A 344 16.46 2.47 11.41
CA SER A 344 16.71 3.72 12.14
C SER A 344 15.45 4.32 12.76
N GLY A 345 14.29 4.09 12.15
CA GLY A 345 13.01 4.64 12.57
C GLY A 345 12.23 5.26 11.40
N LYS A 346 10.93 5.49 11.61
CA LYS A 346 9.98 5.87 10.55
C LYS A 346 10.05 7.34 10.17
N GLU A 347 10.32 8.21 11.14
CA GLU A 347 10.38 9.66 10.96
C GLU A 347 11.70 10.10 10.29
N ASP A 348 11.64 11.19 9.53
CA ASP A 348 12.79 11.76 8.81
C ASP A 348 13.95 12.12 9.74
N LYS A 349 13.64 12.60 10.94
CA LYS A 349 14.62 12.89 11.98
C LYS A 349 15.49 11.68 12.29
N TYR A 350 14.90 10.48 12.41
CA TYR A 350 15.66 9.28 12.75
C TYR A 350 16.59 8.84 11.61
N LEU A 351 16.15 8.98 10.36
CA LEU A 351 17.00 8.73 9.20
C LEU A 351 18.17 9.72 9.15
N LEU A 352 17.91 11.01 9.37
CA LEU A 352 18.95 12.03 9.42
C LEU A 352 19.94 11.79 10.58
N ASP A 353 19.44 11.46 11.77
CA ASP A 353 20.27 11.13 12.93
C ASP A 353 21.13 9.90 12.65
N PHE A 354 20.60 8.88 11.96
CA PHE A 354 21.39 7.73 11.50
C PHE A 354 22.52 8.16 10.57
N ILE A 355 22.23 8.96 9.52
CA ILE A 355 23.24 9.43 8.57
C ILE A 355 24.33 10.25 9.30
N MET A 356 23.93 11.17 10.16
CA MET A 356 24.86 12.01 10.91
C MET A 356 25.73 11.22 11.88
N ASN A 357 25.14 10.29 12.63
CA ASN A 357 25.85 9.62 13.71
C ASN A 357 26.61 8.37 13.25
N LYS A 358 26.05 7.58 12.33
CA LYS A 358 26.67 6.34 11.83
C LYS A 358 27.55 6.59 10.62
N MET A 359 27.11 7.40 9.66
CA MET A 359 27.90 7.66 8.45
C MET A 359 28.87 8.83 8.60
N LYS A 360 28.69 9.66 9.65
CA LYS A 360 29.46 10.88 9.89
C LYS A 360 29.34 11.89 8.74
N ILE A 361 28.13 12.01 8.19
CA ILE A 361 27.80 12.95 7.12
C ILE A 361 26.80 13.96 7.68
N ASN A 362 27.14 15.24 7.68
CA ASN A 362 26.19 16.27 8.12
C ASN A 362 25.17 16.61 7.03
N LYS A 363 24.11 17.36 7.38
CA LYS A 363 23.00 17.69 6.47
C LYS A 363 23.47 18.43 5.19
N ILE A 364 24.42 19.36 5.32
CA ILE A 364 24.96 20.13 4.18
C ILE A 364 25.73 19.20 3.24
N GLU A 365 26.59 18.35 3.80
CA GLU A 365 27.34 17.34 3.04
C GLU A 365 26.41 16.37 2.32
N LEU A 366 25.36 15.89 2.99
CA LEU A 366 24.36 15.00 2.39
C LEU A 366 23.68 15.66 1.18
N ASN A 367 23.22 16.92 1.31
CA ASN A 367 22.61 17.66 0.23
C ASN A 367 23.57 17.80 -0.98
N ILE A 368 24.84 18.12 -0.71
CA ILE A 368 25.88 18.22 -1.74
C ILE A 368 26.11 16.88 -2.43
N LEU A 369 26.18 15.77 -1.68
CA LEU A 369 26.37 14.43 -2.24
C LEU A 369 25.21 14.04 -3.17
N ILE A 370 23.96 14.26 -2.74
CA ILE A 370 22.78 13.98 -3.56
C ILE A 370 22.82 14.79 -4.86
N LYS A 371 23.04 16.12 -4.78
CA LYS A 371 23.14 17.00 -5.95
C LYS A 371 24.28 16.59 -6.89
N ASN A 372 25.43 16.20 -6.35
CA ASN A 372 26.57 15.74 -7.14
C ASN A 372 26.25 14.44 -7.89
N LYS A 373 25.55 13.48 -7.24
CA LYS A 373 25.11 12.24 -7.89
C LYS A 373 24.08 12.52 -8.99
N LEU A 374 23.10 13.40 -8.78
CA LEU A 374 22.17 13.81 -9.83
C LEU A 374 22.92 14.40 -11.03
N LYS A 375 23.84 15.32 -10.77
CA LYS A 375 24.61 16.02 -11.81
C LYS A 375 25.53 15.08 -12.58
N SER A 376 26.26 14.19 -11.89
CA SER A 376 27.17 13.25 -12.53
C SER A 376 26.41 12.25 -13.39
N THR A 377 25.31 11.70 -12.87
CA THR A 377 24.44 10.74 -13.55
C THR A 377 23.78 11.35 -14.79
N ASN A 378 23.28 12.58 -14.68
CA ASN A 378 22.71 13.31 -15.82
C ASN A 378 23.77 13.62 -16.89
N LYS A 379 25.02 13.93 -16.50
CA LYS A 379 26.10 14.17 -17.47
C LYS A 379 26.58 12.91 -18.15
N SER A 380 26.76 11.82 -17.41
CA SER A 380 27.26 10.55 -17.94
C SER A 380 26.19 9.76 -18.67
N GLN A 381 24.91 10.04 -18.39
CA GLN A 381 23.76 9.21 -18.77
C GLN A 381 23.92 7.75 -18.33
N LYS A 382 24.62 7.54 -17.21
CA LYS A 382 24.95 6.23 -16.64
C LYS A 382 24.88 6.28 -15.11
N PHE A 383 24.37 5.21 -14.52
CA PHE A 383 24.36 4.98 -13.08
C PHE A 383 24.77 3.53 -12.80
N THR A 384 25.68 3.34 -11.85
CA THR A 384 26.14 2.00 -11.46
C THR A 384 25.45 1.63 -10.15
N PHE A 385 24.53 0.68 -10.22
CA PHE A 385 23.83 0.17 -9.03
C PHE A 385 24.74 -0.79 -8.26
N LEU A 386 24.80 -0.61 -6.94
CA LEU A 386 25.60 -1.43 -6.03
C LEU A 386 24.88 -2.70 -5.56
N ILE A 387 23.56 -2.76 -5.77
CA ILE A 387 22.78 -3.99 -5.64
C ILE A 387 22.55 -4.54 -7.04
N ASN A 388 23.07 -5.74 -7.29
CA ASN A 388 22.76 -6.49 -8.51
C ASN A 388 21.66 -7.50 -8.19
N TYR A 389 20.42 -7.04 -8.35
CA TYR A 389 19.22 -7.84 -8.17
C TYR A 389 19.15 -9.04 -9.11
#